data_AF-A0A497GE27-F1
#
_entry.id   AF-A0A497GE27-F1
#
_cell.length_a   1.000
_cell.length_b   1.000
_cell.length_c   1.000
_cell.angle_alpha   90.00
_cell.angle_beta   90.00
_cell.angle_gamma   90.00
#
_symmetry.space_group_name_H-M   'P 1'
#
loop_
_entity.id
_entity.type
_entity.pdbx_description
1 polymer ?
#
loop_
_entity_poly.entity_id
_entity_poly.type
_entity_poly.pdbx_seq_one_letter_code
_entity_poly.pdbx_strand_id
1 'polypeptide(L)'
;MRIRVYRNQDVKRIIAFIPPGHMHTRLYIEFDDQGIILNEATISAILRAYINIAHHPTRRAIELINYRLDKKKFGYAKYQLLESEREEDDILNEAMELYVEGTSDE
;
A
#
# COMPACT_ATOMS: atom_id res chain seq x y z
N MET A 1 10.42 0.65 13.91
CA MET A 1 9.15 0.11 13.37
C MET A 1 9.33 -1.41 13.32
N ARG A 2 8.31 -2.24 13.60
CA ARG A 2 8.44 -3.70 13.44
C ARG A 2 7.80 -4.08 12.11
N ILE A 3 8.52 -4.83 11.28
CA ILE A 3 8.03 -5.29 9.97
C ILE A 3 7.46 -6.70 10.17
N ARG A 4 6.31 -6.96 9.56
CA ARG A 4 5.69 -8.29 9.52
C ARG A 4 5.33 -8.64 8.09
N VAL A 5 5.64 -9.87 7.69
CA VAL A 5 5.21 -10.43 6.41
C VAL A 5 4.02 -11.35 6.66
N TYR A 6 2.90 -11.06 6.00
CA TYR A 6 1.72 -11.93 6.02
C TYR A 6 1.63 -12.71 4.72
N ARG A 7 1.60 -14.04 4.84
CA ARG A 7 1.26 -14.93 3.74
C ARG A 7 -0.25 -15.03 3.62
N ASN A 8 -0.72 -15.55 2.49
CA ASN A 8 -2.15 -15.72 2.26
C ASN A 8 -2.84 -16.60 3.32
N GLN A 9 -2.14 -17.58 3.90
CA GLN A 9 -2.67 -18.43 4.97
C GLN A 9 -2.87 -17.70 6.30
N ASP A 10 -2.14 -16.59 6.50
CA ASP A 10 -2.21 -15.79 7.74
C ASP A 10 -3.37 -14.76 7.68
N VAL A 11 -4.06 -14.65 6.52
CA VAL A 11 -5.23 -13.79 6.31
C VAL A 11 -6.51 -14.56 6.63
N LYS A 12 -7.25 -14.12 7.65
CA LYS A 12 -8.52 -14.74 8.05
C LYS A 12 -9.68 -14.36 7.15
N ARG A 13 -9.80 -13.06 6.83
CA ARG A 13 -10.85 -12.53 5.94
C ARG A 13 -10.56 -11.11 5.48
N ILE A 14 -11.23 -10.71 4.41
CA ILE A 14 -11.20 -9.36 3.85
C ILE A 14 -12.65 -8.87 3.68
N ILE A 15 -12.93 -7.62 4.06
CA ILE A 15 -14.26 -6.99 3.91
C ILE A 15 -14.11 -5.63 3.22
N ALA A 16 -14.74 -5.47 2.06
CA ALA A 16 -14.93 -4.16 1.44
C ALA A 16 -16.32 -3.62 1.81
N PHE A 17 -16.39 -2.39 2.31
CA PHE A 17 -17.64 -1.78 2.77
C PHE A 17 -17.62 -0.25 2.62
N ILE A 18 -18.81 0.36 2.62
CA ILE A 18 -18.97 1.81 2.68
C ILE A 18 -19.68 2.14 4.00
N PRO A 19 -19.05 2.87 4.94
CA PRO A 19 -19.69 3.27 6.18
C PRO A 19 -20.96 4.11 5.91
N PRO A 20 -21.99 4.04 6.78
CA PRO A 20 -23.15 4.93 6.66
C PRO A 20 -22.75 6.40 6.59
N GLY A 21 -23.36 7.16 5.68
CA GLY A 21 -23.06 8.58 5.45
C GLY A 21 -21.73 8.88 4.75
N HIS A 22 -21.01 7.86 4.27
CA HIS A 22 -19.78 8.03 3.51
C HIS A 22 -19.98 7.62 2.05
N MET A 23 -19.17 8.17 1.16
CA MET A 23 -19.21 7.88 -0.28
C MET A 23 -18.13 6.90 -0.74
N HIS A 24 -17.09 6.69 0.09
CA HIS A 24 -15.87 6.01 -0.31
C HIS A 24 -15.71 4.68 0.39
N THR A 25 -15.16 3.71 -0.34
CA THR A 25 -14.91 2.36 0.16
C THR A 25 -13.90 2.34 1.30
N ARG A 26 -14.05 1.39 2.21
CA ARG A 26 -13.07 0.95 3.20
C ARG A 26 -12.75 -0.52 2.96
N LEU A 27 -11.51 -0.90 3.16
CA LEU A 27 -11.08 -2.30 3.11
C LEU A 27 -10.55 -2.70 4.47
N TYR A 28 -11.26 -3.62 5.11
CA TYR A 28 -10.79 -4.30 6.31
C TYR A 28 -10.06 -5.58 5.92
N ILE A 29 -8.88 -5.80 6.49
CA ILE A 29 -8.10 -7.03 6.35
C ILE A 29 -7.83 -7.55 7.77
N GLU A 30 -8.21 -8.80 8.01
CA GLU A 30 -7.99 -9.47 9.29
C GLU A 30 -6.88 -10.52 9.14
N PHE A 31 -5.87 -10.41 9.99
CA PHE A 31 -4.79 -11.37 10.16
C PHE A 31 -4.93 -12.12 11.50
N ASP A 32 -4.01 -13.03 11.80
CA ASP A 32 -4.03 -13.78 13.06
C ASP A 32 -3.88 -12.92 14.32
N ASP A 33 -3.11 -11.85 14.22
CA ASP A 33 -2.64 -11.01 15.33
C ASP A 33 -3.16 -9.56 15.30
N GLN A 34 -3.70 -9.10 14.18
CA GLN A 34 -4.24 -7.75 14.04
C GLN A 34 -5.29 -7.63 12.92
N GLY A 35 -6.05 -6.53 12.96
CA GLY A 35 -6.91 -6.12 11.87
C GLY A 35 -6.60 -4.69 11.44
N ILE A 36 -6.60 -4.43 10.13
CA ILE A 36 -6.33 -3.10 9.56
C ILE A 36 -7.49 -2.64 8.70
N ILE A 37 -7.79 -1.32 8.71
CA ILE A 37 -8.78 -0.69 7.83
C ILE A 37 -8.09 0.36 6.97
N LEU A 38 -8.21 0.24 5.65
CA LEU A 38 -7.64 1.17 4.68
C LEU A 38 -8.71 2.08 4.07
N ASN A 39 -8.32 3.33 3.81
CA ASN A 39 -9.14 4.27 3.04
C ASN A 39 -9.01 3.99 1.53
N GLU A 40 -10.05 4.31 0.76
CA GLU A 40 -10.08 4.17 -0.71
C GLU A 40 -8.85 4.76 -1.42
N ALA A 41 -8.38 5.94 -0.99
CA ALA A 41 -7.18 6.55 -1.57
C ALA A 41 -5.91 5.70 -1.37
N THR A 42 -5.76 5.06 -0.21
CA THR A 42 -4.64 4.16 0.08
C THR A 42 -4.75 2.88 -0.74
N ILE A 43 -5.96 2.31 -0.85
CA ILE A 43 -6.22 1.13 -1.69
C ILE A 43 -5.87 1.43 -3.15
N SER A 44 -6.29 2.59 -3.66
CA SER A 44 -5.97 3.03 -5.03
C SER A 44 -4.46 3.18 -5.24
N ALA A 45 -3.71 3.66 -4.25
CA ALA A 45 -2.26 3.76 -4.34
C ALA A 45 -1.59 2.37 -4.35
N ILE A 46 -2.04 1.44 -3.50
CA ILE A 46 -1.55 0.06 -3.49
C ILE A 46 -1.78 -0.60 -4.85
N LEU A 47 -3.00 -0.48 -5.40
CA LEU A 47 -3.31 -1.01 -6.73
C LEU A 47 -2.43 -0.40 -7.81
N ARG A 48 -2.18 0.91 -7.75
CA ARG A 48 -1.34 1.60 -8.72
C ARG A 48 0.13 1.15 -8.65
N ALA A 49 0.67 0.98 -7.44
CA ALA A 49 2.01 0.44 -7.25
C ALA A 49 2.10 -1.01 -7.79
N TYR A 50 1.15 -1.87 -7.39
CA TYR A 50 1.09 -3.26 -7.84
C TYR A 50 1.01 -3.37 -9.37
N ILE A 51 0.10 -2.62 -10.01
CA ILE A 51 -0.08 -2.65 -11.46
C ILE A 51 1.18 -2.17 -12.18
N ASN A 52 1.86 -1.13 -11.66
CA ASN A 52 3.10 -0.63 -12.24
C ASN A 52 4.23 -1.65 -12.24
N ILE A 53 4.26 -2.60 -11.30
CA ILE A 53 5.28 -3.64 -11.25
C ILE A 53 4.81 -4.88 -12.02
N ALA A 54 3.63 -5.39 -11.70
CA ALA A 54 3.13 -6.65 -12.25
C ALA A 54 2.88 -6.61 -13.77
N HIS A 55 2.61 -5.42 -14.33
CA HIS A 55 2.29 -5.26 -15.75
C HIS A 55 3.34 -4.47 -16.55
N HIS A 56 4.46 -4.09 -15.94
CA HIS A 56 5.56 -3.45 -16.66
C HIS A 56 6.63 -4.50 -17.00
N PRO A 57 7.13 -4.57 -18.25
CA PRO A 57 7.99 -5.68 -18.68
C PRO A 57 9.35 -5.75 -17.99
N THR A 58 9.83 -4.64 -17.42
CA THR A 58 11.18 -4.55 -16.84
C THR A 58 11.25 -3.86 -15.48
N ARG A 59 10.15 -3.26 -14.98
CA ARG A 59 10.20 -2.46 -13.75
C ARG A 59 10.04 -3.40 -12.56
N ARG A 60 10.86 -3.21 -11.53
CA ARG A 60 10.97 -4.09 -10.37
C ARG A 60 10.63 -3.42 -9.06
N ALA A 61 10.72 -2.10 -9.00
CA ALA A 61 10.33 -1.33 -7.82
C ALA A 61 9.68 0.02 -8.20
N ILE A 62 8.82 0.50 -7.31
CA ILE A 62 8.22 1.84 -7.35
C ILE A 62 7.89 2.22 -5.92
N GLU A 63 8.18 3.46 -5.55
CA GLU A 63 7.84 3.99 -4.24
C GLU A 63 6.76 5.06 -4.40
N LEU A 64 5.70 4.97 -3.59
CA LEU A 64 4.68 6.02 -3.50
C LEU A 64 4.72 6.63 -2.09
N ILE A 65 5.10 7.89 -1.97
CA ILE A 65 5.23 8.60 -0.68
C ILE A 65 4.15 9.64 -0.48
N ASN A 66 3.90 10.00 0.78
CA ASN A 66 2.80 10.89 1.15
C ASN A 66 3.12 12.35 0.78
N TYR A 67 2.28 12.93 -0.06
CA TYR A 67 2.28 14.35 -0.38
C TYR A 67 0.97 15.00 0.02
N ARG A 68 1.07 16.23 0.54
CA ARG A 68 -0.05 17.13 0.69
C ARG A 68 -0.14 18.03 -0.54
N LEU A 69 -1.21 17.89 -1.32
CA LEU A 69 -1.44 18.70 -2.52
C LEU A 69 -2.38 19.87 -2.23
N ASP A 70 -1.90 21.09 -2.49
CA ASP A 70 -2.73 22.30 -2.36
C ASP A 70 -3.60 22.52 -3.60
N LYS A 71 -3.12 22.12 -4.79
CA LYS A 71 -3.90 22.11 -6.04
C LYS A 71 -4.13 20.68 -6.49
N LYS A 72 -5.39 20.28 -6.60
CA LYS A 72 -5.82 18.94 -7.02
C LYS A 72 -7.14 19.01 -7.78
N LYS A 73 -7.43 17.97 -8.57
CA LYS A 73 -8.73 17.80 -9.23
C LYS A 73 -9.85 17.72 -8.18
N PHE A 74 -11.05 18.14 -8.55
CA PHE A 74 -12.23 18.04 -7.70
C PHE A 74 -12.48 16.58 -7.27
N GLY A 75 -12.87 16.36 -6.02
CA GLY A 75 -13.13 15.03 -5.46
C GLY A 75 -11.91 14.24 -4.99
N TYR A 76 -10.68 14.65 -5.32
CA TYR A 76 -9.48 13.94 -4.88
C TYR A 76 -9.15 14.22 -3.41
N ALA A 77 -8.47 13.28 -2.73
CA ALA A 77 -7.98 13.50 -1.38
C ALA A 77 -6.85 14.56 -1.35
N LYS A 78 -6.77 15.31 -0.24
CA LYS A 78 -5.71 16.32 -0.01
C LYS A 78 -4.34 15.67 0.19
N TYR A 79 -4.32 14.53 0.87
CA TYR A 79 -3.15 13.69 1.02
C TYR A 79 -3.21 12.58 -0.02
N GLN A 80 -2.15 12.41 -0.78
CA GLN A 80 -2.03 11.37 -1.81
C GLN A 80 -0.67 10.69 -1.67
N LEU A 81 -0.60 9.43 -2.06
CA LEU A 81 0.66 8.74 -2.24
C LEU A 81 1.06 8.89 -3.71
N LEU A 82 2.16 9.57 -3.99
CA LEU A 82 2.70 9.84 -5.35
C LEU A 82 4.11 9.28 -5.48
N GLU A 83 4.52 9.00 -6.70
CA GLU A 83 5.86 8.53 -7.05
C GLU A 83 6.92 9.43 -6.42
N SER A 84 7.89 8.82 -5.75
CA SER A 84 9.08 9.57 -5.33
C SER A 84 10.03 9.76 -6.50
N GLU A 85 11.04 10.60 -6.29
CA GLU A 85 12.12 10.85 -7.24
C GLU A 85 13.32 9.89 -7.04
N ARG A 86 13.16 8.85 -6.21
CA ARG A 86 14.23 7.89 -5.94
C ARG A 86 14.44 6.95 -7.12
N GLU A 87 15.69 6.55 -7.31
CA GLU A 87 16.06 5.57 -8.33
C GLU A 87 15.51 4.19 -7.99
N GLU A 88 15.14 3.43 -9.03
CA GLU A 88 14.50 2.12 -8.88
C GLU A 88 15.35 1.13 -8.07
N ASP A 89 16.66 1.09 -8.32
CA ASP A 89 17.58 0.19 -7.64
C ASP A 89 17.70 0.51 -6.15
N ASP A 90 17.68 1.80 -5.77
CA ASP A 90 17.72 2.21 -4.37
C ASP A 90 16.45 1.78 -3.63
N ILE A 91 15.29 1.90 -4.28
CA ILE A 91 14.00 1.46 -3.73
C ILE A 91 13.98 -0.06 -3.58
N LEU A 92 14.47 -0.78 -4.60
CA LEU A 92 14.49 -2.24 -4.58
C LEU A 92 15.40 -2.77 -3.46
N ASN A 93 16.59 -2.19 -3.29
CA ASN A 93 17.53 -2.58 -2.24
C ASN A 93 16.92 -2.40 -0.85
N GLU A 94 16.31 -1.24 -0.57
CA GLU A 94 15.63 -1.01 0.70
C GLU A 94 14.45 -1.99 0.90
N ALA A 95 13.63 -2.22 -0.12
CA ALA A 95 12.52 -3.17 -0.02
C ALA A 95 12.99 -4.60 0.31
N MET A 96 14.14 -5.01 -0.21
CA MET A 96 14.75 -6.31 0.12
C MET A 96 15.24 -6.38 1.56
N GLU A 97 15.86 -5.31 2.09
CA GLU A 97 16.25 -5.22 3.50
C GLU A 97 15.03 -5.34 4.43
N LEU A 98 13.96 -4.58 4.12
CA LEU A 98 12.70 -4.61 4.86
C LEU A 98 12.04 -6.01 4.81
N TYR A 99 12.09 -6.68 3.66
CA TYR A 99 11.57 -8.04 3.51
C TYR A 99 12.35 -9.05 4.37
N VAL A 100 13.69 -9.00 4.32
CA VAL A 100 14.55 -9.87 5.14
C VAL A 100 14.30 -9.65 6.62
N GLU A 101 14.24 -8.39 7.09
CA GLU A 101 13.93 -8.05 8.47
C GLU A 101 12.57 -8.66 8.90
N GLY A 102 11.53 -8.51 8.05
CA GLY A 102 10.20 -9.03 8.32
C GLY A 102 10.08 -10.56 8.32
N THR A 103 11.03 -11.27 7.71
CA THR A 103 11.10 -12.74 7.69
C THR A 103 12.06 -13.33 8.74
N SER A 104 12.89 -12.50 9.37
CA SER A 104 13.91 -12.96 10.34
C SER A 104 13.33 -13.37 11.70
N ASP A 105 12.03 -13.13 11.91
CA ASP A 105 11.26 -13.48 13.11
C ASP A 105 10.52 -14.85 12.98
N GLU A 106 10.72 -15.61 11.88
CA GLU A 106 10.23 -17.00 11.70
C GLU A 106 11.18 -18.05 12.28
#